data_AF-A0A183MA04-F1
#
_entry.id   AF-A0A183MA04-F1
#
_cell.length_a   1.000
_cell.length_b   1.000
_cell.length_c   1.000
_cell.angle_alpha   90.00
_cell.angle_beta   90.00
_cell.angle_gamma   90.00
#
_symmetry.space_group_name_H-M   'P 1'
#
loop_
_entity.id
_entity.type
_entity.pdbx_description
1 polymer ?
#
loop_
_entity_poly.entity_id
_entity_poly.type
_entity_poly.pdbx_seq_one_letter_code
_entity_poly.pdbx_strand_id
1 'polypeptide(L)'
;MLLYSGHEEENAPHTQGVALMLSKVVRNALVGWESHGSRIIKASFKTKKEGILMNIIQCYAPTNDSNNDIKDQFYERLHSVVEKCPRKD
;
A
#
# COMPACT_ATOMS: atom_id res chain seq x y z
N MET A 1 -8.16 10.01 9.26
CA MET A 1 -8.54 8.69 8.81
C MET A 1 -7.22 8.04 8.57
N LEU A 2 -6.99 6.96 9.30
CA LEU A 2 -5.77 6.20 9.22
C LEU A 2 -6.10 4.98 8.37
N LEU A 3 -5.39 4.83 7.26
CA LEU A 3 -5.37 3.58 6.52
C LEU A 3 -4.14 2.81 6.99
N TYR A 4 -4.29 1.53 7.30
CA TYR A 4 -3.18 0.75 7.83
C TYR A 4 -3.17 -0.65 7.23
N SER A 5 -1.96 -1.17 7.10
CA SER A 5 -1.69 -2.58 6.90
C SER A 5 -0.69 -3.03 7.96
N GLY A 6 -0.83 -4.26 8.44
CA GLY A 6 0.00 -4.84 9.49
C GLY A 6 -0.34 -6.31 9.67
N HIS A 7 0.25 -6.94 10.70
CA HIS A 7 -0.18 -8.27 11.12
C HIS A 7 -1.53 -8.18 11.85
N GLU A 8 -2.42 -9.14 11.59
CA GLU A 8 -3.73 -9.23 12.25
C GLU A 8 -3.64 -9.86 13.65
N GLU A 9 -2.57 -10.60 13.90
CA GLU A 9 -2.33 -11.27 15.19
C GLU A 9 -1.94 -10.25 16.27
N GLU A 10 -2.67 -10.27 17.39
CA GLU A 10 -2.50 -9.35 18.52
C GLU A 10 -1.08 -9.34 19.11
N ASN A 11 -0.37 -10.47 19.02
CA ASN A 11 0.97 -10.65 19.58
C ASN A 11 2.07 -10.73 18.51
N ALA A 12 1.75 -10.45 17.24
CA ALA A 12 2.77 -10.46 16.20
C ALA A 12 3.83 -9.38 16.48
N PRO A 13 5.11 -9.66 16.19
CA PRO A 13 6.16 -8.66 16.33
C PRO A 13 5.79 -7.39 15.54
N HIS A 14 5.91 -6.22 16.17
CA HIS A 14 5.72 -4.89 15.54
C HIS A 14 6.87 -4.51 14.58
N THR A 15 7.23 -5.46 13.72
CA THR A 15 8.34 -5.37 12.76
C THR A 15 7.83 -5.14 11.33
N GLN A 16 6.53 -5.22 11.13
CA GLN A 16 5.86 -5.04 9.86
C GLN A 16 4.63 -4.15 10.06
N GLY A 17 4.35 -3.33 9.07
CA GLY A 17 3.21 -2.44 9.09
C GLY A 17 3.50 -1.15 8.36
N VAL A 18 2.48 -0.64 7.69
CA VAL A 18 2.52 0.66 7.02
C VAL A 18 1.21 1.37 7.28
N ALA A 19 1.28 2.69 7.41
CA ALA A 19 0.09 3.49 7.60
C ALA A 19 0.16 4.78 6.79
N LEU A 20 -0.99 5.17 6.25
CA LEU A 20 -1.21 6.43 5.55
C LEU A 20 -2.19 7.27 6.37
N MET A 21 -1.73 8.43 6.83
CA MET A 21 -2.58 9.37 7.55
C MET A 21 -3.17 10.41 6.58
N LEU A 22 -4.51 10.47 6.53
CA LEU A 22 -5.23 11.38 5.64
C LEU A 22 -5.72 12.63 6.34
N SER A 23 -5.34 13.79 5.78
CA SER A 23 -5.89 15.10 6.13
C SER A 23 -7.40 15.16 5.83
N LYS A 24 -8.12 16.10 6.45
CA LYS A 24 -9.58 16.22 6.26
C LYS A 24 -9.97 16.34 4.78
N VAL A 25 -9.21 17.09 3.99
CA VAL A 25 -9.49 17.32 2.57
C VAL A 25 -9.25 16.05 1.73
N VAL A 26 -8.14 15.35 1.98
CA VAL A 26 -7.76 14.17 1.18
C VAL A 26 -8.71 12.99 1.42
N ARG A 27 -9.34 12.90 2.61
CA ARG A 27 -10.34 11.86 2.89
C ARG A 27 -11.48 11.84 1.87
N ASN A 28 -11.94 13.01 1.45
CA ASN A 28 -13.06 13.13 0.49
C ASN A 28 -12.66 12.71 -0.93
N ALA A 29 -11.35 12.70 -1.22
CA ALA A 29 -10.83 12.25 -2.50
C ALA A 29 -10.58 10.72 -2.52
N LEU A 30 -10.59 10.02 -1.38
CA LEU A 30 -10.34 8.58 -1.35
C LEU A 30 -11.45 7.83 -2.09
N VAL A 31 -11.07 7.01 -3.07
CA VAL A 31 -11.97 6.09 -3.78
C VAL A 31 -12.03 4.75 -3.07
N GLY A 32 -10.87 4.26 -2.63
CA GLY A 32 -10.73 2.97 -1.97
C GLY A 32 -9.29 2.71 -1.60
N TRP A 33 -9.08 1.71 -0.76
CA TRP A 33 -7.76 1.24 -0.38
C TRP A 33 -7.79 -0.25 -0.14
N GLU A 34 -6.64 -0.88 -0.25
CA GLU A 34 -6.45 -2.31 -0.04
C GLU A 34 -5.05 -2.59 0.54
N SER A 35 -4.99 -3.60 1.39
CA SER A 35 -3.74 -4.17 1.90
C SER A 35 -3.30 -5.32 1.01
N HIS A 36 -1.99 -5.45 0.78
CA HIS A 36 -1.38 -6.55 0.04
C HIS A 36 -0.39 -7.29 0.95
N GLY A 37 -0.90 -7.78 2.06
CA GLY A 37 -0.12 -8.27 3.20
C GLY A 37 0.36 -7.13 4.09
N SER A 38 0.99 -7.48 5.21
CA SER A 38 1.37 -6.59 6.31
C SER A 38 2.23 -5.38 5.91
N ARG A 39 2.98 -5.46 4.81
CA ARG A 39 4.00 -4.47 4.41
C ARG A 39 3.59 -3.55 3.27
N ILE A 40 2.43 -3.76 2.63
CA ILE A 40 2.05 -3.01 1.43
C ILE A 40 0.61 -2.54 1.57
N ILE A 41 0.39 -1.24 1.33
CA ILE A 41 -0.94 -0.64 1.22
C ILE A 41 -1.03 0.15 -0.09
N LYS A 42 -2.14 -0.02 -0.80
CA LYS A 42 -2.52 0.80 -1.96
C LYS A 42 -3.74 1.62 -1.61
N ALA A 43 -3.71 2.92 -1.90
CA ALA A 43 -4.85 3.81 -1.79
C ALA A 43 -5.04 4.56 -3.10
N SER A 44 -6.29 4.61 -3.58
CA SER A 44 -6.66 5.29 -4.83
C SER A 44 -7.48 6.53 -4.51
N PHE A 45 -7.14 7.65 -5.15
CA PHE A 45 -7.75 8.96 -4.92
C PHE A 45 -8.27 9.55 -6.24
N LYS A 46 -9.42 10.22 -6.19
CA LYS A 46 -9.88 11.09 -7.27
C LYS A 46 -8.98 12.32 -7.32
N THR A 47 -8.51 12.65 -8.52
CA THR A 47 -7.85 13.94 -8.74
C THR A 47 -8.89 15.00 -9.13
N LYS A 48 -8.46 16.26 -9.22
CA LYS A 48 -9.31 17.34 -9.76
C LYS A 48 -9.63 17.15 -11.25
N LYS A 49 -8.80 16.39 -11.99
CA LYS A 49 -9.02 16.10 -13.40
C LYS A 49 -9.91 14.87 -13.51
N GLU A 50 -11.07 15.05 -14.14
CA GLU A 50 -12.05 13.99 -14.32
C GLU A 50 -11.46 12.79 -15.08
N GLY A 51 -11.84 11.58 -14.66
CA GLY A 51 -11.31 10.34 -15.22
C GLY A 51 -9.83 10.07 -14.93
N ILE A 52 -9.18 10.80 -14.02
CA ILE A 52 -7.82 10.48 -13.54
C ILE A 52 -7.87 10.10 -12.06
N LEU A 53 -7.41 8.89 -11.78
CA LEU A 53 -7.15 8.40 -10.44
C LEU A 53 -5.66 8.52 -10.11
N MET A 54 -5.35 8.94 -8.89
CA MET A 54 -4.00 8.89 -8.34
C MET A 54 -3.91 7.69 -7.40
N ASN A 55 -3.00 6.77 -7.68
CA ASN A 55 -2.72 5.65 -6.78
C ASN A 55 -1.48 5.98 -5.95
N ILE A 56 -1.56 5.78 -4.64
CA ILE A 56 -0.43 5.83 -3.71
C ILE A 56 -0.19 4.40 -3.24
N ILE A 57 1.01 3.89 -3.49
CA ILE A 57 1.47 2.60 -2.97
C ILE A 57 2.54 2.92 -1.93
N GLN A 58 2.27 2.58 -0.68
CA GLN A 58 3.23 2.70 0.41
C GLN A 58 3.64 1.30 0.84
N CYS A 59 4.94 1.08 0.98
CA CYS A 59 5.46 -0.21 1.40
C CYS A 59 6.65 -0.08 2.36
N TYR A 60 6.84 -1.10 3.18
CA TYR A 60 8.01 -1.26 4.03
C TYR A 60 8.83 -2.47 3.57
N ALA A 61 9.86 -2.18 2.78
CA ALA A 61 10.70 -3.21 2.17
C ALA A 61 11.38 -4.11 3.22
N PRO A 62 11.66 -5.38 2.89
CA PRO A 62 12.50 -6.24 3.72
C PRO A 62 13.89 -5.63 3.93
N THR A 63 14.53 -5.97 5.04
CA THR A 63 15.89 -5.50 5.35
C THR A 63 16.93 -6.22 4.49
N ASN A 64 18.15 -5.67 4.42
CA ASN A 64 19.26 -6.30 3.69
C ASN A 64 19.60 -7.70 4.22
N ASP A 65 19.41 -7.96 5.51
CA ASP A 65 19.68 -9.26 6.13
C ASP A 65 18.52 -10.27 5.96
N SER A 66 17.40 -9.86 5.36
CA SER A 66 16.28 -10.76 5.09
C SER A 66 16.65 -11.81 4.04
N ASN A 67 16.09 -13.03 4.17
CA ASN A 67 16.24 -14.10 3.18
C ASN A 67 15.79 -13.61 1.79
N ASN A 68 16.53 -14.02 0.73
CA ASN A 68 16.21 -13.72 -0.65
C ASN A 68 14.80 -14.18 -1.04
N ASP A 69 14.34 -15.34 -0.57
CA ASP A 69 12.98 -15.83 -0.87
C ASP A 69 11.90 -14.83 -0.38
N ILE A 70 12.12 -14.21 0.79
CA ILE A 70 11.23 -13.20 1.36
C ILE A 70 11.29 -11.91 0.55
N LYS A 71 12.49 -11.52 0.09
CA LYS A 71 12.67 -10.34 -0.77
C LYS A 71 11.98 -10.54 -2.11
N ASP A 72 12.19 -11.68 -2.75
CA ASP A 72 11.64 -12.00 -4.05
C ASP A 72 10.11 -12.04 -3.98
N GLN A 73 9.55 -12.75 -2.99
CA GLN A 73 8.11 -12.77 -2.76
C GLN A 73 7.54 -11.35 -2.52
N PHE A 74 8.26 -10.51 -1.77
CA PHE A 74 7.84 -9.13 -1.55
C PHE A 74 7.83 -8.31 -2.84
N TYR A 75 8.88 -8.37 -3.64
CA TYR A 75 8.99 -7.59 -4.87
C TYR A 75 8.06 -8.10 -5.98
N GLU A 76 7.84 -9.41 -6.08
CA GLU A 76 6.81 -9.99 -6.96
C GLU A 76 5.41 -9.49 -6.59
N ARG A 77 5.09 -9.48 -5.29
CA ARG A 77 3.81 -8.95 -4.82
C ARG A 77 3.68 -7.46 -5.12
N LEU A 78 4.72 -6.67 -4.83
CA LEU A 78 4.73 -5.24 -5.14
C LEU A 78 4.54 -4.98 -6.64
N HIS A 79 5.20 -5.77 -7.50
CA HIS A 79 5.04 -5.69 -8.94
C HIS A 79 3.59 -5.94 -9.36
N SER A 80 2.95 -7.00 -8.83
CA SER A 80 1.55 -7.31 -9.11
C SER A 80 0.60 -6.16 -8.72
N VAL A 81 0.87 -5.45 -7.62
CA VAL A 81 0.08 -4.28 -7.21
C VAL A 81 0.22 -3.13 -8.21
N VAL A 82 1.44 -2.89 -8.72
CA VAL A 82 1.71 -1.84 -9.71
C VAL A 82 1.06 -2.18 -11.06
N GLU A 83 1.12 -3.43 -11.51
CA GLU A 83 0.49 -3.87 -12.77
C GLU A 83 -1.04 -3.73 -12.75
N LYS A 84 -1.67 -3.95 -11.59
CA LYS A 84 -3.11 -3.79 -11.42
C LYS A 84 -3.55 -2.32 -11.30
N CYS A 85 -2.62 -1.36 -11.28
CA CYS A 85 -2.98 0.05 -11.27
C CYS A 85 -3.42 0.50 -12.67
N PRO A 86 -4.58 1.17 -12.80
CA PRO A 86 -5.03 1.71 -14.08
C PRO A 86 -3.97 2.65 -14.68
N ARG A 87 -3.53 2.35 -15.90
CA ARG A 87 -2.69 3.23 -16.72
C ARG A 87 -3.57 3.99 -17.69
N LYS A 88 -3.27 5.28 -17.89
CA LYS A 88 -3.72 5.98 -19.10
C LYS A 88 -2.62 5.76 -20.13
N ASP A 89 -2.90 4.92 -21.10
CA ASP A 89 -2.10 4.82 -22.32
C ASP A 89 -2.43 6.01 -23.25
#